data_AF-A0A7Y2J3Q8-F1
#
_entry.id   AF-A0A7Y2J3Q8-F1
#
_cell.length_a   1.000
_cell.length_b   1.000
_cell.length_c   1.000
_cell.angle_alpha   90.00
_cell.angle_beta   90.00
_cell.angle_gamma   90.00
#
_symmetry.space_group_name_H-M   'P 1'
#
loop_
_entity.id
_entity.type
_entity.pdbx_description
1 polymer ?
#
loop_
_entity_poly.entity_id
_entity_poly.type
_entity_poly.pdbx_seq_one_letter_code
_entity_poly.pdbx_strand_id
1 'polypeptide(L)'
;MKKLLLLLTILFSVNVFSTDPRLVLLRPTGQKIDGLAEMEVIRDTSQLAVTFHQIAETTVIDEFLHLHDLLQTYLSNTTGKPSEPAYLALTDNQGGYAVKGFVLIDQERTIEKPESFYVDINKNVLDRPYNSLMSITQLYPHELGHIIYRLLSASGVSDESSKNVNVHFFSLITDYQIAFNEGFAEHLENIARLFETNKEVRQGIEDDTTRISTVSSRCIKGFRKDFKNPLRFGFYKMSMIAWYQPFEDYKRFAYALDGRSKYVNGSLHSTNPKSNLIFRNSGVAYDTTQLRNKVQSMASEGTISTFFSMLAQTDIKNRYPRHSAYRLFLKDTLTSEVNFEQRFSPLQNMFIKYFYVLNKHVSFGQTERTQLIDFIEGYLIEFPGDSEIIMSTYRKAAGEYYSPEMPADLWFMIKDQPHGVLAMDAYAGLSIPVYTFSLNAAEMEDLMMIEGLTEPDATALLNYRDKQFINSYDEINSIKELSSEGKKLLVSHRFDEDYFENLEFPEELNIKSVITAPLKKLGLYSGIYFIALMVVYIMFLQKRPIRFKASVKSIFGFLPLWMVFVLTGLIAAALGWQWTISLAVMVILILISALLAGKKKRKQVGMLSGLMAIVILFSII
;
A
#
# COMPACT_ATOMS: atom_id res chain seq x y z
N MET A 1 -8.28 1.33 63.87
CA MET A 1 -8.77 0.48 62.75
C MET A 1 -9.69 1.21 61.77
N LYS A 2 -10.73 1.96 62.19
CA LYS A 2 -11.65 2.64 61.23
C LYS A 2 -11.02 3.72 60.33
N LYS A 3 -9.95 4.39 60.76
CA LYS A 3 -9.22 5.38 59.92
C LYS A 3 -8.24 4.76 58.91
N LEU A 4 -7.83 3.49 59.10
CA LEU A 4 -6.94 2.78 58.18
C LEU A 4 -7.72 2.15 57.02
N LEU A 5 -8.98 1.78 57.25
CA LEU A 5 -9.86 1.23 56.21
C LEU A 5 -10.27 2.30 55.19
N LEU A 6 -10.45 3.56 55.62
CA LEU A 6 -10.80 4.70 54.76
C LEU A 6 -9.62 5.15 53.88
N LEU A 7 -8.37 5.00 54.36
CA LEU A 7 -7.17 5.33 53.57
C LEU A 7 -6.89 4.27 52.49
N LEU A 8 -7.24 3.00 52.74
CA LEU A 8 -7.11 1.90 51.77
C LEU A 8 -8.23 1.92 50.70
N THR A 9 -9.38 2.54 50.96
CA THR A 9 -10.41 2.76 49.93
C THR A 9 -10.09 3.94 49.01
N ILE A 10 -9.24 4.89 49.46
CA ILE A 10 -8.78 6.03 48.64
C ILE A 10 -7.55 5.66 47.79
N LEU A 11 -6.88 4.53 48.07
CA LEU A 11 -5.77 4.02 47.26
C LEU A 11 -6.19 3.05 46.14
N PHE A 12 -7.47 2.68 46.07
CA PHE A 12 -8.11 2.17 44.85
C PHE A 12 -8.97 3.28 44.27
N SER A 13 -8.34 4.33 43.76
CA SER A 13 -8.93 5.12 42.69
C SER A 13 -9.13 4.15 41.52
N VAL A 14 -10.30 3.52 41.48
CA VAL A 14 -10.82 3.05 40.20
C VAL A 14 -10.91 4.33 39.38
N ASN A 15 -9.92 4.57 38.53
CA ASN A 15 -10.08 5.53 37.44
C ASN A 15 -11.28 4.99 36.66
N VAL A 16 -12.46 5.50 36.99
CA VAL A 16 -13.64 5.36 36.15
C VAL A 16 -13.27 6.19 34.93
N PHE A 17 -12.64 5.55 33.95
CA PHE A 17 -12.42 6.14 32.65
C PHE A 17 -13.79 6.57 32.14
N SER A 18 -13.93 7.87 31.90
CA SER A 18 -15.10 8.42 31.21
C SER A 18 -15.10 7.81 29.82
N THR A 19 -16.13 7.06 29.48
CA THR A 19 -16.35 6.57 28.11
C THR A 19 -16.39 7.77 27.17
N ASP A 20 -15.52 7.80 26.17
CA ASP A 20 -15.58 8.84 25.15
C ASP A 20 -16.88 8.63 24.33
N PRO A 21 -17.87 9.54 24.40
CA PRO A 21 -19.12 9.36 23.68
C PRO A 21 -18.96 9.37 22.15
N ARG A 22 -17.78 9.77 21.64
CA ARG A 22 -17.47 9.82 20.20
C ARG A 22 -17.01 8.47 19.64
N LEU A 23 -16.73 7.47 20.48
CA LEU A 23 -16.16 6.18 20.06
C LEU A 23 -16.90 5.01 20.72
N VAL A 24 -17.20 3.98 19.93
CA VAL A 24 -17.67 2.68 20.42
C VAL A 24 -16.75 1.58 19.91
N LEU A 25 -16.16 0.84 20.85
CA LEU A 25 -15.33 -0.32 20.54
C LEU A 25 -16.19 -1.57 20.38
N LEU A 26 -15.93 -2.34 19.34
CA LEU A 26 -16.71 -3.51 18.94
C LEU A 26 -15.85 -4.77 18.88
N ARG A 27 -16.44 -5.91 19.17
CA ARG A 27 -15.89 -7.24 18.87
C ARG A 27 -16.89 -8.08 18.09
N PRO A 28 -16.45 -8.88 17.11
CA PRO A 28 -17.35 -9.78 16.40
C PRO A 28 -17.74 -10.94 17.31
N THR A 29 -18.99 -11.38 17.23
CA THR A 29 -19.45 -12.60 17.92
C THR A 29 -19.18 -13.86 17.10
N GLY A 30 -18.89 -13.68 15.80
CA GLY A 30 -18.76 -14.76 14.81
C GLY A 30 -20.09 -15.14 14.15
N GLN A 31 -21.20 -14.50 14.53
CA GLN A 31 -22.51 -14.72 13.92
C GLN A 31 -22.85 -13.65 12.88
N LYS A 32 -23.83 -13.95 12.03
CA LYS A 32 -24.47 -12.99 11.14
C LYS A 32 -25.98 -12.99 11.40
N ILE A 33 -26.58 -11.80 11.42
CA ILE A 33 -28.03 -11.61 11.46
C ILE A 33 -28.41 -10.93 10.14
N ASP A 34 -29.26 -11.58 9.35
CA ASP A 34 -29.71 -11.10 8.04
C ASP A 34 -28.56 -10.68 7.09
N GLY A 35 -27.45 -11.44 7.14
CA GLY A 35 -26.26 -11.21 6.32
C GLY A 35 -25.27 -10.19 6.89
N LEU A 36 -25.67 -9.38 7.88
CA LEU A 36 -24.82 -8.42 8.58
C LEU A 36 -24.05 -9.09 9.71
N ALA A 37 -22.80 -8.65 9.94
CA ALA A 37 -22.00 -9.15 11.06
C ALA A 37 -22.59 -8.72 12.41
N GLU A 38 -22.73 -9.67 13.34
CA GLU A 38 -23.13 -9.37 14.71
C GLU A 38 -21.91 -8.92 15.53
N MET A 39 -22.03 -7.75 16.15
CA MET A 39 -20.98 -7.06 16.88
C MET A 39 -21.43 -6.73 18.32
N GLU A 40 -20.62 -7.06 19.30
CA GLU A 40 -20.85 -6.74 20.71
C GLU A 40 -19.97 -5.57 21.15
N VAL A 41 -20.53 -4.67 21.98
CA VAL A 41 -19.75 -3.60 22.60
C VAL A 41 -18.67 -4.17 23.53
N ILE A 42 -17.43 -3.74 23.32
CA ILE A 42 -16.33 -4.03 24.23
C ILE A 42 -16.47 -3.08 25.43
N ARG A 43 -16.73 -3.64 26.61
CA ARG A 43 -16.86 -2.85 27.84
C ARG A 43 -15.58 -2.09 28.15
N ASP A 44 -15.73 -0.86 28.65
CA ASP A 44 -14.62 0.06 28.95
C ASP A 44 -13.68 -0.44 30.06
N THR A 45 -14.16 -1.36 30.90
CA THR A 45 -13.36 -2.03 31.93
C THR A 45 -12.47 -3.14 31.39
N SER A 46 -12.60 -3.51 30.11
CA SER A 46 -11.73 -4.52 29.52
C SER A 46 -10.33 -3.94 29.29
N GLN A 47 -9.30 -4.78 29.44
CA GLN A 47 -7.92 -4.34 29.22
C GLN A 47 -7.71 -3.75 27.82
N LEU A 48 -8.39 -4.32 26.82
CA LEU A 48 -8.34 -3.88 25.43
C LEU A 48 -8.88 -2.44 25.28
N ALA A 49 -10.05 -2.16 25.87
CA ALA A 49 -10.64 -0.83 25.84
C ALA A 49 -9.78 0.19 26.59
N VAL A 50 -9.31 -0.16 27.79
CA VAL A 50 -8.40 0.70 28.58
C VAL A 50 -7.14 1.06 27.78
N THR A 51 -6.51 0.07 27.14
CA THR A 51 -5.32 0.29 26.33
C THR A 51 -5.61 1.18 25.13
N PHE A 52 -6.71 0.94 24.40
CA PHE A 52 -7.05 1.77 23.24
C PHE A 52 -7.37 3.21 23.65
N HIS A 53 -8.20 3.42 24.68
CA HIS A 53 -8.53 4.77 25.14
C HIS A 53 -7.30 5.55 25.59
N GLN A 54 -6.36 4.89 26.28
CA GLN A 54 -5.09 5.53 26.64
C GLN A 54 -4.29 5.97 25.41
N ILE A 55 -4.24 5.13 24.36
CA ILE A 55 -3.58 5.50 23.09
C ILE A 55 -4.34 6.66 22.45
N ALA A 56 -5.67 6.59 22.36
CA ALA A 56 -6.49 7.61 21.72
C ALA A 56 -6.31 8.99 22.37
N GLU A 57 -6.39 9.07 23.69
CA GLU A 57 -6.26 10.30 24.48
C GLU A 57 -4.87 10.93 24.43
N THR A 58 -3.83 10.15 24.13
CA THR A 58 -2.42 10.59 24.19
C THR A 58 -1.76 10.71 22.82
N THR A 59 -2.52 10.57 21.74
CA THR A 59 -2.02 10.60 20.36
C THR A 59 -2.96 11.39 19.46
N VAL A 60 -2.60 11.53 18.19
CA VAL A 60 -3.42 12.24 17.20
C VAL A 60 -4.81 11.63 16.97
N ILE A 61 -5.05 10.38 17.40
CA ILE A 61 -6.35 9.71 17.25
C ILE A 61 -7.50 10.54 17.86
N ASP A 62 -7.28 11.22 19.00
CA ASP A 62 -8.31 12.10 19.59
C ASP A 62 -8.76 13.20 18.64
N GLU A 63 -7.84 13.81 17.88
CA GLU A 63 -8.17 14.83 16.89
C GLU A 63 -8.97 14.22 15.72
N PHE A 64 -8.67 12.99 15.31
CA PHE A 64 -9.47 12.29 14.30
C PHE A 64 -10.87 11.90 14.79
N LEU A 65 -11.03 11.58 16.08
CA LEU A 65 -12.36 11.40 16.68
C LEU A 65 -13.15 12.72 16.71
N HIS A 66 -12.51 13.85 16.98
CA HIS A 66 -13.12 15.17 16.83
C HIS A 66 -13.54 15.45 15.38
N LEU A 67 -12.68 15.13 14.39
CA LEU A 67 -13.02 15.30 12.98
C LEU A 67 -14.24 14.47 12.58
N HIS A 68 -14.35 13.22 13.06
CA HIS A 68 -15.53 12.40 12.85
C HIS A 68 -16.79 13.00 13.52
N ASP A 69 -16.72 13.50 14.76
CA ASP A 69 -17.86 14.18 15.43
C ASP A 69 -18.31 15.44 14.67
N LEU A 70 -17.37 16.22 14.11
CA LEU A 70 -17.68 17.36 13.25
C LEU A 70 -18.38 16.93 11.97
N LEU A 71 -17.90 15.87 11.31
CA LEU A 71 -18.55 15.28 10.15
C LEU A 71 -19.98 14.83 10.48
N GLN A 72 -20.18 14.14 11.59
CA GLN A 72 -21.49 13.63 12.01
C GLN A 72 -22.45 14.76 12.40
N THR A 73 -21.94 15.85 12.97
CA THR A 73 -22.71 17.06 13.22
C THR A 73 -23.15 17.70 11.90
N TYR A 74 -22.22 17.79 10.93
CA TYR A 74 -22.52 18.29 9.59
C TYR A 74 -23.60 17.46 8.88
N LEU A 75 -23.43 16.14 8.83
CA LEU A 75 -24.42 15.24 8.22
C LEU A 75 -25.76 15.31 8.93
N SER A 76 -25.79 15.44 10.26
CA SER A 76 -27.04 15.63 11.01
C SER A 76 -27.73 16.94 10.61
N ASN A 77 -26.98 18.03 10.49
CA ASN A 77 -27.51 19.33 10.13
C ASN A 77 -27.95 19.42 8.66
N THR A 78 -27.37 18.64 7.75
CA THR A 78 -27.72 18.64 6.31
C THR A 78 -28.77 17.60 5.93
N THR A 79 -28.79 16.44 6.59
CA THR A 79 -29.69 15.32 6.25
C THR A 79 -30.81 15.09 7.27
N GLY A 80 -30.71 15.67 8.46
CA GLY A 80 -31.64 15.44 9.58
C GLY A 80 -31.47 14.09 10.27
N LYS A 81 -30.51 13.26 9.86
CA LYS A 81 -30.21 11.98 10.53
C LYS A 81 -29.47 12.23 11.86
N PRO A 82 -29.72 11.44 12.90
CA PRO A 82 -28.98 11.57 14.16
C PRO A 82 -27.49 11.30 13.94
N SER A 83 -26.63 12.07 14.62
CA SER A 83 -25.18 11.82 14.63
C SER A 83 -24.85 10.46 15.23
N GLU A 84 -23.87 9.77 14.64
CA GLU A 84 -23.36 8.50 15.14
C GLU A 84 -21.93 8.62 15.71
N PRO A 85 -21.53 7.82 16.71
CA PRO A 85 -20.14 7.74 17.12
C PRO A 85 -19.29 7.04 16.04
N ALA A 86 -17.98 7.19 16.13
CA ALA A 86 -17.06 6.32 15.39
C ALA A 86 -17.16 4.90 15.95
N TYR A 87 -17.23 3.90 15.07
CA TYR A 87 -17.24 2.49 15.44
C TYR A 87 -15.89 1.87 15.07
N LEU A 88 -15.24 1.21 16.03
CA LEU A 88 -13.97 0.49 15.82
C LEU A 88 -14.11 -0.96 16.26
N ALA A 89 -14.11 -1.88 15.31
CA ALA A 89 -14.06 -3.31 15.55
C ALA A 89 -12.62 -3.79 15.72
N LEU A 90 -12.36 -4.51 16.81
CA LEU A 90 -11.08 -5.16 17.09
C LEU A 90 -11.23 -6.66 16.85
N THR A 91 -10.77 -7.13 15.69
CA THR A 91 -11.06 -8.48 15.18
C THR A 91 -9.80 -9.36 15.11
N ASP A 92 -9.99 -10.64 14.78
CA ASP A 92 -8.92 -11.57 14.40
C ASP A 92 -8.66 -11.63 12.89
N ASN A 93 -9.43 -10.89 12.09
CA ASN A 93 -9.26 -10.82 10.63
C ASN A 93 -7.94 -10.16 10.27
N GLN A 94 -7.51 -10.22 9.01
CA GLN A 94 -6.32 -9.49 8.57
C GLN A 94 -6.43 -7.98 8.90
N GLY A 95 -7.65 -7.45 9.01
CA GLY A 95 -7.97 -6.10 9.51
C GLY A 95 -7.42 -5.00 8.60
N GLY A 96 -7.70 -3.75 8.94
CA GLY A 96 -7.38 -2.59 8.10
C GLY A 96 -8.40 -2.41 6.98
N TYR A 97 -9.69 -2.36 7.33
CA TYR A 97 -10.75 -2.13 6.36
C TYR A 97 -11.84 -1.21 6.91
N ALA A 98 -12.36 -0.32 6.07
CA ALA A 98 -13.63 0.36 6.28
C ALA A 98 -14.81 -0.51 5.81
N VAL A 99 -15.66 -0.92 6.76
CA VAL A 99 -16.76 -1.86 6.50
C VAL A 99 -18.10 -1.17 6.70
N LYS A 100 -19.08 -1.49 5.85
CA LYS A 100 -20.46 -1.03 5.93
C LYS A 100 -21.36 -2.12 6.51
N GLY A 101 -22.25 -1.74 7.41
CA GLY A 101 -23.35 -2.59 7.87
C GLY A 101 -22.97 -3.57 8.98
N PHE A 102 -23.68 -3.50 10.10
CA PHE A 102 -23.54 -4.46 11.20
C PHE A 102 -24.82 -4.51 12.06
N VAL A 103 -24.88 -5.46 12.99
CA VAL A 103 -25.89 -5.49 14.06
C VAL A 103 -25.17 -5.31 15.39
N LEU A 104 -25.57 -4.28 16.15
CA LEU A 104 -24.97 -3.95 17.44
C LEU A 104 -25.73 -4.62 18.58
N ILE A 105 -25.00 -5.34 19.43
CA ILE A 105 -25.47 -5.91 20.68
C ILE A 105 -24.92 -5.08 21.85
N ASP A 106 -25.81 -4.39 22.55
CA ASP A 106 -25.49 -3.58 23.74
C ASP A 106 -26.49 -3.83 24.85
N GLN A 107 -26.02 -4.34 26.00
CA GLN A 107 -26.85 -4.60 27.20
C GLN A 107 -28.17 -5.35 26.87
N GLU A 108 -28.08 -6.43 26.10
CA GLU A 108 -29.21 -7.25 25.63
C GLU A 108 -30.15 -6.57 24.62
N ARG A 109 -29.82 -5.35 24.14
CA ARG A 109 -30.49 -4.70 23.02
C ARG A 109 -29.80 -5.05 21.72
N THR A 110 -30.60 -5.28 20.69
CA THR A 110 -30.16 -5.50 19.31
C THR A 110 -30.54 -4.27 18.49
N ILE A 111 -29.55 -3.65 17.85
CA ILE A 111 -29.73 -2.44 17.04
C ILE A 111 -29.15 -2.69 15.66
N GLU A 112 -29.99 -2.70 14.64
CA GLU A 112 -29.55 -2.83 13.25
C GLU A 112 -28.90 -1.53 12.76
N LYS A 113 -27.74 -1.66 12.12
CA LYS A 113 -26.91 -0.57 11.62
C LYS A 113 -26.49 -0.82 10.16
N PRO A 114 -27.43 -1.06 9.21
CA PRO A 114 -27.10 -1.47 7.83
C PRO A 114 -26.37 -0.37 7.03
N GLU A 115 -26.62 0.90 7.36
CA GLU A 115 -26.04 2.06 6.66
C GLU A 115 -24.86 2.70 7.42
N SER A 116 -24.54 2.18 8.60
CA SER A 116 -23.41 2.67 9.41
C SER A 116 -22.12 2.01 8.99
N PHE A 117 -21.01 2.71 9.21
CA PHE A 117 -19.68 2.22 8.92
C PHE A 117 -18.89 1.97 10.20
N TYR A 118 -17.95 1.03 10.14
CA TYR A 118 -16.98 0.81 11.20
C TYR A 118 -15.59 0.53 10.61
N VAL A 119 -14.57 0.88 11.39
CA VAL A 119 -13.19 0.52 11.10
C VAL A 119 -12.94 -0.88 11.66
N ASP A 120 -12.52 -1.84 10.85
CA ASP A 120 -12.03 -3.15 11.30
C ASP A 120 -10.50 -3.11 11.43
N ILE A 121 -9.97 -3.35 12.62
CA ILE A 121 -8.53 -3.48 12.86
C ILE A 121 -8.23 -4.80 13.58
N ASN A 122 -7.17 -5.48 13.13
CA ASN A 122 -6.68 -6.67 13.82
C ASN A 122 -6.24 -6.32 15.25
N LYS A 123 -6.80 -7.00 16.25
CA LYS A 123 -6.54 -6.71 17.68
C LYS A 123 -5.06 -6.79 18.07
N ASN A 124 -4.27 -7.63 17.38
CA ASN A 124 -2.83 -7.78 17.65
C ASN A 124 -2.02 -6.54 17.25
N VAL A 125 -2.60 -5.58 16.52
CA VAL A 125 -1.97 -4.28 16.27
C VAL A 125 -1.75 -3.53 17.57
N LEU A 126 -2.61 -3.72 18.58
CA LEU A 126 -2.47 -3.09 19.91
C LEU A 126 -1.33 -3.68 20.74
N ASP A 127 -0.85 -4.89 20.41
CA ASP A 127 0.30 -5.52 21.07
C ASP A 127 1.63 -5.00 20.51
N ARG A 128 1.60 -4.26 19.40
CA ARG A 128 2.79 -3.69 18.76
C ARG A 128 3.09 -2.30 19.35
N PRO A 129 4.35 -1.84 19.27
CA PRO A 129 4.68 -0.47 19.65
C PRO A 129 3.86 0.53 18.83
N TYR A 130 3.01 1.34 19.48
CA TYR A 130 2.17 2.33 18.80
C TYR A 130 2.95 3.58 18.33
N ASN A 131 4.27 3.56 18.53
CA ASN A 131 5.23 4.52 18.02
C ASN A 131 6.05 3.96 16.83
N SER A 132 5.66 2.84 16.22
CA SER A 132 6.26 2.36 14.98
C SER A 132 5.54 2.91 13.75
N LEU A 133 6.18 2.81 12.58
CA LEU A 133 5.51 3.10 11.30
C LEU A 133 4.37 2.09 11.08
N MET A 134 3.22 2.57 10.58
CA MET A 134 1.98 1.79 10.38
C MET A 134 1.43 1.14 11.64
N SER A 135 1.61 1.83 12.76
CA SER A 135 0.94 1.45 14.00
C SER A 135 -0.50 1.95 14.00
N ILE A 136 -1.25 1.62 15.06
CA ILE A 136 -2.65 2.04 15.24
C ILE A 136 -2.86 3.55 15.08
N THR A 137 -1.87 4.36 15.45
CA THR A 137 -1.92 5.83 15.37
C THR A 137 -1.92 6.35 13.93
N GLN A 138 -1.55 5.53 12.94
CA GLN A 138 -1.69 5.84 11.51
C GLN A 138 -2.75 5.00 10.81
N LEU A 139 -2.86 3.72 11.17
CA LEU A 139 -3.81 2.80 10.55
C LEU A 139 -5.26 3.23 10.81
N TYR A 140 -5.60 3.63 12.04
CA TYR A 140 -6.97 4.07 12.33
C TYR A 140 -7.36 5.33 11.53
N PRO A 141 -6.55 6.41 11.47
CA PRO A 141 -6.83 7.54 10.59
C PRO A 141 -6.98 7.19 9.11
N HIS A 142 -6.18 6.26 8.59
CA HIS A 142 -6.28 5.77 7.22
C HIS A 142 -7.68 5.19 6.95
N GLU A 143 -8.08 4.19 7.74
CA GLU A 143 -9.39 3.53 7.58
C GLU A 143 -10.57 4.48 7.80
N LEU A 144 -10.43 5.39 8.76
CA LEU A 144 -11.43 6.44 8.99
C LEU A 144 -11.55 7.36 7.76
N GLY A 145 -10.49 7.55 6.98
CA GLY A 145 -10.49 8.32 5.74
C GLY A 145 -11.42 7.75 4.68
N HIS A 146 -11.40 6.42 4.49
CA HIS A 146 -12.36 5.74 3.62
C HIS A 146 -13.80 5.95 4.09
N ILE A 147 -14.05 5.84 5.39
CA ILE A 147 -15.39 6.07 5.96
C ILE A 147 -15.84 7.52 5.73
N ILE A 148 -14.98 8.49 6.04
CA ILE A 148 -15.24 9.92 5.84
C ILE A 148 -15.62 10.17 4.37
N TYR A 149 -14.83 9.65 3.44
CA TYR A 149 -15.07 9.84 2.02
C TYR A 149 -16.41 9.23 1.59
N ARG A 150 -16.69 7.98 1.98
CA ARG A 150 -17.96 7.29 1.68
C ARG A 150 -19.17 8.02 2.27
N LEU A 151 -19.09 8.47 3.51
CA LEU A 151 -20.17 9.21 4.20
C LEU A 151 -20.49 10.56 3.53
N LEU A 152 -19.48 11.23 2.98
CA LEU A 152 -19.66 12.54 2.35
C LEU A 152 -20.13 12.43 0.91
N SER A 153 -19.63 11.45 0.17
CA SER A 153 -19.88 11.33 -1.26
C SER A 153 -21.35 11.11 -1.64
N ALA A 154 -21.84 11.84 -2.64
CA ALA A 154 -23.28 11.97 -2.93
C ALA A 154 -23.91 10.80 -3.73
N SER A 155 -23.31 9.62 -3.80
CA SER A 155 -23.65 8.64 -4.86
C SER A 155 -24.63 7.52 -4.48
N GLY A 156 -24.78 7.20 -3.20
CA GLY A 156 -25.59 6.05 -2.76
C GLY A 156 -25.05 4.67 -3.22
N VAL A 157 -23.92 4.65 -3.94
CA VAL A 157 -23.21 3.43 -4.38
C VAL A 157 -22.23 3.03 -3.30
N SER A 158 -22.27 1.76 -2.87
CA SER A 158 -21.37 1.22 -1.84
C SER A 158 -20.12 0.55 -2.40
N ASP A 159 -20.14 0.15 -3.67
CA ASP A 159 -19.17 -0.80 -4.21
C ASP A 159 -18.26 -0.14 -5.26
N GLU A 160 -16.98 -0.48 -5.18
CA GLU A 160 -15.95 -0.04 -6.11
C GLU A 160 -15.93 -0.99 -7.32
N SER A 161 -16.28 -0.50 -8.50
CA SER A 161 -16.10 -1.27 -9.74
C SER A 161 -14.76 -0.89 -10.36
N SER A 162 -13.76 -1.79 -10.30
CA SER A 162 -12.45 -1.54 -10.91
C SER A 162 -12.25 -2.38 -12.17
N LYS A 163 -11.75 -1.72 -13.22
CA LYS A 163 -11.23 -2.39 -14.42
C LYS A 163 -9.77 -2.81 -14.26
N ASN A 164 -9.09 -2.36 -13.21
CA ASN A 164 -7.71 -2.71 -12.95
C ASN A 164 -7.62 -4.04 -12.24
N VAL A 165 -6.69 -4.88 -12.69
CA VAL A 165 -6.46 -6.21 -12.13
C VAL A 165 -5.33 -6.28 -11.12
N ASN A 166 -4.53 -5.22 -11.02
CA ASN A 166 -3.50 -5.12 -10.02
C ASN A 166 -4.16 -4.72 -8.70
N VAL A 167 -3.71 -5.35 -7.61
CA VAL A 167 -3.91 -4.77 -6.29
C VAL A 167 -3.23 -3.41 -6.29
N HIS A 168 -3.93 -2.46 -5.70
CA HIS A 168 -3.57 -1.06 -5.68
C HIS A 168 -2.43 -0.82 -4.67
N PHE A 169 -1.52 0.09 -5.00
CA PHE A 169 -0.31 0.42 -4.24
C PHE A 169 0.08 1.88 -4.55
N PHE A 170 0.82 2.53 -3.65
CA PHE A 170 1.14 3.97 -3.69
C PHE A 170 1.69 4.45 -5.03
N SER A 171 2.49 3.60 -5.69
CA SER A 171 3.20 3.95 -6.93
C SER A 171 2.53 3.41 -8.20
N LEU A 172 1.48 2.60 -8.08
CA LEU A 172 0.84 1.96 -9.23
C LEU A 172 -0.20 2.85 -9.88
N ILE A 173 -0.41 2.62 -11.18
CA ILE A 173 -1.52 3.21 -11.92
C ILE A 173 -2.72 2.29 -11.72
N THR A 174 -3.81 2.86 -11.21
CA THR A 174 -5.11 2.21 -11.01
C THR A 174 -6.22 2.99 -11.73
N ASP A 175 -7.49 2.71 -11.47
CA ASP A 175 -8.60 3.57 -11.91
C ASP A 175 -8.73 4.82 -11.01
N TYR A 176 -9.46 5.84 -11.48
CA TYR A 176 -9.56 7.11 -10.77
C TYR A 176 -10.28 7.01 -9.42
N GLN A 177 -11.28 6.12 -9.32
CA GLN A 177 -12.06 5.94 -8.11
C GLN A 177 -11.20 5.34 -6.99
N ILE A 178 -10.50 4.23 -7.28
CA ILE A 178 -9.57 3.60 -6.33
C ILE A 178 -8.44 4.58 -6.02
N ALA A 179 -7.83 5.21 -7.03
CA ALA A 179 -6.72 6.14 -6.82
C ALA A 179 -7.10 7.26 -5.85
N PHE A 180 -8.30 7.82 -5.98
CA PHE A 180 -8.78 8.87 -5.08
C PHE A 180 -9.16 8.33 -3.70
N ASN A 181 -9.87 7.21 -3.61
CA ASN A 181 -10.26 6.62 -2.33
C ASN A 181 -9.03 6.32 -1.46
N GLU A 182 -8.06 5.59 -2.03
CA GLU A 182 -6.83 5.20 -1.37
C GLU A 182 -5.91 6.40 -1.15
N GLY A 183 -5.69 7.24 -2.17
CA GLY A 183 -4.85 8.43 -2.02
C GLY A 183 -5.41 9.41 -0.98
N PHE A 184 -6.73 9.51 -0.84
CA PHE A 184 -7.37 10.27 0.22
C PHE A 184 -7.17 9.58 1.58
N ALA A 185 -7.36 8.28 1.72
CA ALA A 185 -7.11 7.59 2.99
C ALA A 185 -5.63 7.66 3.43
N GLU A 186 -4.69 7.41 2.52
CA GLU A 186 -3.25 7.52 2.74
C GLU A 186 -2.82 8.93 3.17
N HIS A 187 -3.49 10.00 2.73
CA HIS A 187 -3.14 11.33 3.21
C HIS A 187 -3.46 11.49 4.70
N LEU A 188 -4.53 10.89 5.23
CA LEU A 188 -4.86 10.95 6.66
C LEU A 188 -3.79 10.27 7.51
N GLU A 189 -3.21 9.18 6.99
CA GLU A 189 -2.03 8.53 7.56
C GLU A 189 -0.85 9.52 7.71
N ASN A 190 -0.63 10.35 6.68
CA ASN A 190 0.43 11.36 6.68
C ASN A 190 0.10 12.54 7.59
N ILE A 191 -1.16 12.97 7.66
CA ILE A 191 -1.63 13.99 8.61
C ILE A 191 -1.41 13.50 10.05
N ALA A 192 -1.77 12.26 10.35
CA ALA A 192 -1.57 11.68 11.66
C ALA A 192 -0.11 11.82 12.13
N ARG A 193 0.85 11.59 11.23
CA ARG A 193 2.29 11.77 11.51
C ARG A 193 2.69 13.24 11.65
N LEU A 194 2.27 14.09 10.71
CA LEU A 194 2.65 15.51 10.67
C LEU A 194 2.15 16.29 11.89
N PHE A 195 1.00 15.89 12.43
CA PHE A 195 0.32 16.56 13.53
C PHE A 195 0.37 15.75 14.85
N GLU A 196 1.19 14.70 14.93
CA GLU A 196 1.40 13.97 16.18
C GLU A 196 2.07 14.88 17.23
N THR A 197 1.38 15.06 18.35
CA THR A 197 1.81 15.93 19.45
C THR A 197 2.64 15.17 20.48
N ASN A 198 2.45 13.86 20.58
CA ASN A 198 3.21 12.99 21.43
C ASN A 198 4.62 12.80 20.88
N LYS A 199 5.60 13.39 21.59
CA LYS A 199 7.01 13.39 21.15
C LYS A 199 7.60 11.99 21.06
N GLU A 200 7.21 11.07 21.95
CA GLU A 200 7.73 9.69 21.94
C GLU A 200 7.19 8.92 20.75
N VAL A 201 5.91 9.12 20.41
CA VAL A 201 5.29 8.52 19.22
C VAL A 201 5.95 9.05 17.96
N ARG A 202 6.05 10.37 17.84
CA ARG A 202 6.68 11.02 16.69
C ARG A 202 8.13 10.57 16.49
N GLN A 203 8.95 10.58 17.54
CA GLN A 203 10.35 10.16 17.45
C GLN A 203 10.47 8.67 17.07
N GLY A 204 9.62 7.80 17.65
CA GLY A 204 9.62 6.39 17.29
C GLY A 204 9.33 6.16 15.80
N ILE A 205 8.36 6.90 15.25
CA ILE A 205 8.00 6.81 13.83
C ILE A 205 9.16 7.29 12.94
N GLU A 206 9.83 8.38 13.31
CA GLU A 206 11.01 8.91 12.59
C GLU A 206 12.18 7.92 12.61
N ASP A 207 12.47 7.32 13.77
CA ASP A 207 13.51 6.32 13.95
C ASP A 207 13.22 5.07 13.08
N ASP A 208 11.96 4.63 13.10
CA ASP A 208 11.52 3.47 12.34
C ASP A 208 11.55 3.71 10.82
N THR A 209 11.11 4.90 10.39
CA THR A 209 11.21 5.37 9.00
C THR A 209 12.67 5.34 8.51
N THR A 210 13.60 5.82 9.33
CA THR A 210 15.05 5.83 9.02
C THR A 210 15.61 4.41 8.91
N ARG A 211 15.22 3.52 9.83
CA ARG A 211 15.59 2.10 9.83
C ARG A 211 15.09 1.40 8.57
N ILE A 212 13.81 1.56 8.25
CA ILE A 212 13.16 0.96 7.08
C ILE A 212 13.79 1.47 5.79
N SER A 213 14.05 2.78 5.67
CA SER A 213 14.74 3.35 4.50
C SER A 213 16.11 2.70 4.26
N THR A 214 16.89 2.49 5.32
CA THR A 214 18.22 1.88 5.26
C THR A 214 18.18 0.40 4.86
N VAL A 215 17.22 -0.36 5.39
CA VAL A 215 17.01 -1.77 5.03
C VAL A 215 16.52 -1.88 3.58
N SER A 216 15.46 -1.16 3.24
CA SER A 216 14.83 -1.16 1.92
C SER A 216 15.82 -0.76 0.83
N SER A 217 16.65 0.26 1.06
CA SER A 217 17.69 0.66 0.11
C SER A 217 18.66 -0.47 -0.26
N ARG A 218 18.97 -1.38 0.68
CA ARG A 218 19.80 -2.57 0.40
C ARG A 218 19.01 -3.62 -0.36
N CYS A 219 17.78 -3.91 0.07
CA CYS A 219 16.92 -4.87 -0.59
C CYS A 219 16.63 -4.49 -2.05
N ILE A 220 16.33 -3.22 -2.31
CA ILE A 220 16.07 -2.68 -3.66
C ILE A 220 17.31 -2.80 -4.55
N LYS A 221 18.51 -2.50 -4.03
CA LYS A 221 19.76 -2.68 -4.79
C LYS A 221 19.97 -4.15 -5.15
N GLY A 222 19.72 -5.06 -4.21
CA GLY A 222 19.77 -6.50 -4.43
C GLY A 222 18.75 -6.98 -5.46
N PHE A 223 17.50 -6.53 -5.34
CA PHE A 223 16.39 -6.81 -6.25
C PHE A 223 16.72 -6.38 -7.68
N ARG A 224 17.24 -5.16 -7.87
CA ARG A 224 17.71 -4.68 -9.18
C ARG A 224 18.79 -5.58 -9.78
N LYS A 225 19.73 -6.06 -8.96
CA LYS A 225 20.78 -6.98 -9.42
C LYS A 225 20.23 -8.34 -9.80
N ASP A 226 19.24 -8.84 -9.06
CA ASP A 226 18.59 -10.13 -9.33
C ASP A 226 17.85 -10.14 -10.67
N PHE A 227 17.29 -9.01 -11.10
CA PHE A 227 16.74 -8.87 -12.45
C PHE A 227 17.81 -8.75 -13.55
N LYS A 228 18.91 -8.03 -13.26
CA LYS A 228 19.96 -7.78 -14.26
C LYS A 228 20.90 -8.95 -14.49
N ASN A 229 21.08 -9.82 -13.49
CA ASN A 229 22.07 -10.88 -13.55
C ASN A 229 21.44 -12.28 -13.37
N PRO A 230 21.30 -13.07 -14.46
CA PRO A 230 20.67 -14.38 -14.40
C PRO A 230 21.50 -15.43 -13.64
N LEU A 231 22.77 -15.16 -13.31
CA LEU A 231 23.62 -16.04 -12.51
C LEU A 231 23.44 -15.83 -10.99
N ARG A 232 22.57 -14.93 -10.57
CA ARG A 232 22.24 -14.78 -9.15
C ARG A 232 21.12 -15.73 -8.79
N PHE A 233 21.06 -16.10 -7.51
CA PHE A 233 19.95 -16.89 -6.97
C PHE A 233 18.60 -16.21 -7.06
N GLY A 234 18.56 -14.87 -7.13
CA GLY A 234 17.30 -14.14 -7.03
C GLY A 234 16.82 -13.96 -5.60
N PHE A 235 17.72 -13.98 -4.59
CA PHE A 235 17.30 -13.97 -3.18
C PHE A 235 16.42 -12.80 -2.80
N TYR A 236 16.71 -11.58 -3.28
CA TYR A 236 15.91 -10.39 -2.97
C TYR A 236 14.57 -10.40 -3.71
N LYS A 237 14.55 -10.94 -4.93
CA LYS A 237 13.30 -11.20 -5.67
C LYS A 237 12.43 -12.23 -4.95
N MET A 238 13.03 -13.28 -4.39
CA MET A 238 12.31 -14.33 -3.66
C MET A 238 11.85 -13.91 -2.27
N SER A 239 12.60 -13.03 -1.59
CA SER A 239 12.28 -12.55 -0.26
C SER A 239 11.42 -11.29 -0.26
N MET A 240 10.89 -10.86 -1.40
CA MET A 240 10.15 -9.60 -1.56
C MET A 240 9.01 -9.46 -0.56
N ILE A 241 8.22 -10.52 -0.32
CA ILE A 241 7.15 -10.54 0.68
C ILE A 241 7.62 -10.17 2.11
N ALA A 242 8.90 -10.36 2.43
CA ALA A 242 9.43 -10.08 3.77
C ALA A 242 9.88 -8.62 3.96
N TRP A 243 10.21 -7.90 2.88
CA TRP A 243 10.75 -6.53 2.97
C TRP A 243 9.93 -5.49 2.22
N TYR A 244 9.02 -5.90 1.33
CA TYR A 244 8.28 -4.97 0.47
C TYR A 244 7.24 -4.17 1.24
N GLN A 245 6.44 -4.79 2.12
CA GLN A 245 5.41 -4.05 2.85
C GLN A 245 6.01 -2.91 3.70
N PRO A 246 7.07 -3.11 4.49
CA PRO A 246 7.74 -1.97 5.15
C PRO A 246 8.22 -0.90 4.18
N PHE A 247 8.71 -1.30 2.99
CA PHE A 247 9.11 -0.33 1.98
C PHE A 247 7.91 0.46 1.42
N GLU A 248 6.77 -0.20 1.19
CA GLU A 248 5.52 0.44 0.79
C GLU A 248 5.07 1.48 1.80
N ASP A 249 5.02 1.09 3.07
CA ASP A 249 4.70 1.97 4.20
C ASP A 249 5.62 3.20 4.25
N TYR A 250 6.92 2.99 4.00
CA TYR A 250 7.89 4.08 3.89
C TYR A 250 7.60 5.02 2.71
N LYS A 251 7.21 4.49 1.54
CA LYS A 251 6.89 5.31 0.36
C LYS A 251 5.67 6.19 0.62
N ARG A 252 4.60 5.62 1.17
CA ARG A 252 3.34 6.32 1.51
C ARG A 252 3.58 7.62 2.28
N PHE A 253 4.58 7.61 3.16
CA PHE A 253 5.03 8.80 3.87
C PHE A 253 6.09 9.61 3.11
N ALA A 254 7.28 9.04 2.95
CA ALA A 254 8.47 9.80 2.56
C ALA A 254 8.34 10.34 1.14
N TYR A 255 7.73 9.57 0.24
CA TYR A 255 7.59 9.96 -1.17
C TYR A 255 6.41 10.89 -1.39
N ALA A 256 5.39 10.81 -0.53
CA ALA A 256 4.31 11.80 -0.52
C ALA A 256 4.82 13.18 -0.08
N LEU A 257 5.66 13.24 0.96
CA LEU A 257 6.18 14.52 1.45
C LEU A 257 7.22 15.15 0.53
N ASP A 258 8.10 14.36 -0.09
CA ASP A 258 9.12 14.89 -1.00
C ASP A 258 8.65 15.06 -2.46
N GLY A 259 7.41 14.63 -2.76
CA GLY A 259 6.77 14.81 -4.05
C GLY A 259 7.37 13.94 -5.16
N ARG A 260 7.88 12.76 -4.84
CA ARG A 260 8.40 11.79 -5.82
C ARG A 260 7.33 11.08 -6.64
N SER A 261 6.09 11.02 -6.14
CA SER A 261 4.96 10.37 -6.80
C SER A 261 4.68 10.90 -8.22
N LYS A 262 5.06 12.15 -8.52
CA LYS A 262 4.93 12.76 -9.86
C LYS A 262 5.79 12.13 -10.94
N TYR A 263 6.79 11.33 -10.57
CA TYR A 263 7.67 10.68 -11.55
C TYR A 263 7.10 9.31 -11.93
N VAL A 264 7.38 8.89 -13.16
CA VAL A 264 7.03 7.53 -13.61
C VAL A 264 7.88 6.49 -12.89
N ASN A 265 7.37 5.26 -12.77
CA ASN A 265 8.14 4.18 -12.18
C ASN A 265 9.30 3.80 -13.09
N GLY A 266 10.44 3.47 -12.51
CA GLY A 266 11.65 3.13 -13.26
C GLY A 266 11.53 1.76 -13.94
N SER A 267 12.07 1.67 -15.16
CA SER A 267 12.15 0.42 -15.93
C SER A 267 13.53 -0.26 -15.81
N LEU A 268 13.57 -1.56 -16.11
CA LEU A 268 14.80 -2.32 -16.29
C LEU A 268 15.41 -2.18 -17.68
N HIS A 269 14.59 -1.84 -18.69
CA HIS A 269 14.90 -1.94 -20.12
C HIS A 269 15.47 -3.32 -20.53
N SER A 270 14.89 -4.40 -20.00
CA SER A 270 15.21 -5.77 -20.42
C SER A 270 14.49 -6.14 -21.70
N THR A 271 14.95 -7.18 -22.41
CA THR A 271 14.26 -7.69 -23.61
C THR A 271 13.00 -8.51 -23.28
N ASN A 272 12.69 -8.74 -22.00
CA ASN A 272 11.52 -9.50 -21.57
C ASN A 272 10.45 -8.54 -21.04
N PRO A 273 9.34 -8.33 -21.77
CA PRO A 273 8.26 -7.42 -21.36
C PRO A 273 7.71 -7.73 -19.97
N LYS A 274 7.50 -9.01 -19.64
CA LYS A 274 7.00 -9.43 -18.32
C LYS A 274 7.95 -9.04 -17.19
N SER A 275 9.26 -9.15 -17.40
CA SER A 275 10.25 -8.73 -16.41
C SER A 275 10.26 -7.21 -16.21
N ASN A 276 10.10 -6.44 -17.29
CA ASN A 276 10.01 -4.97 -17.20
C ASN A 276 8.74 -4.57 -16.45
N LEU A 277 7.60 -5.18 -16.79
CA LEU A 277 6.33 -4.91 -16.15
C LEU A 277 6.37 -5.22 -14.64
N ILE A 278 6.88 -6.40 -14.23
CA ILE A 278 7.00 -6.75 -12.81
C ILE A 278 7.87 -5.74 -12.07
N PHE A 279 9.00 -5.33 -12.67
CA PHE A 279 9.89 -4.38 -12.02
C PHE A 279 9.28 -2.98 -11.93
N ARG A 280 8.64 -2.49 -12.99
CA ARG A 280 7.89 -1.24 -13.00
C ARG A 280 6.78 -1.26 -11.94
N ASN A 281 5.99 -2.33 -11.90
CA ASN A 281 4.88 -2.48 -10.96
C ASN A 281 5.34 -2.58 -9.51
N SER A 282 6.57 -3.04 -9.26
CA SER A 282 7.12 -3.03 -7.90
C SER A 282 7.33 -1.61 -7.36
N GLY A 283 7.41 -0.57 -8.19
CA GLY A 283 7.59 0.82 -7.72
C GLY A 283 8.86 1.04 -6.88
N VAL A 284 9.87 0.16 -7.00
CA VAL A 284 11.15 0.24 -6.26
C VAL A 284 12.13 1.27 -6.85
N ALA A 285 11.74 1.90 -7.95
CA ALA A 285 12.52 2.87 -8.69
C ALA A 285 11.57 3.91 -9.29
N TYR A 286 12.05 5.13 -9.41
CA TYR A 286 11.42 6.19 -10.19
C TYR A 286 12.41 6.65 -11.26
N ASP A 287 11.91 7.02 -12.43
CA ASP A 287 12.67 7.79 -13.40
C ASP A 287 12.44 9.28 -13.15
N THR A 288 13.39 9.93 -12.47
CA THR A 288 13.29 11.35 -12.14
C THR A 288 13.43 12.29 -13.34
N THR A 289 13.71 11.75 -14.54
CA THR A 289 13.79 12.52 -15.78
C THR A 289 12.45 12.64 -16.50
N GLN A 290 11.47 11.80 -16.13
CA GLN A 290 10.16 11.75 -16.77
C GLN A 290 9.04 11.92 -15.73
N LEU A 291 8.21 12.93 -15.94
CA LEU A 291 6.99 13.13 -15.18
C LEU A 291 5.91 12.19 -15.68
N ARG A 292 5.03 11.78 -14.76
CA ARG A 292 3.74 11.20 -15.10
C ARG A 292 2.97 12.18 -15.96
N ASN A 293 2.30 11.68 -16.98
CA ASN A 293 1.30 12.47 -17.66
C ASN A 293 0.09 12.71 -16.73
N LYS A 294 -0.80 13.61 -17.14
CA LYS A 294 -1.99 13.95 -16.36
C LYS A 294 -2.84 12.74 -15.95
N VAL A 295 -3.10 11.84 -16.90
CA VAL A 295 -3.92 10.65 -16.65
C VAL A 295 -3.26 9.73 -15.63
N GLN A 296 -1.96 9.48 -15.77
CA GLN A 296 -1.16 8.71 -14.82
C GLN A 296 -1.12 9.34 -13.43
N SER A 297 -1.12 10.68 -13.35
CA SER A 297 -1.15 11.43 -12.09
C SER A 297 -2.50 11.30 -11.39
N MET A 298 -3.61 11.38 -12.14
CA MET A 298 -4.96 11.22 -11.57
C MET A 298 -5.30 9.76 -11.22
N ALA A 299 -4.62 8.81 -11.85
CA ALA A 299 -4.77 7.38 -11.66
C ALA A 299 -3.78 6.80 -10.62
N SER A 300 -3.15 7.64 -9.80
CA SER A 300 -2.08 7.26 -8.87
C SER A 300 -2.42 7.71 -7.46
N GLU A 301 -2.61 6.74 -6.56
CA GLU A 301 -2.85 6.96 -5.12
C GLU A 301 -1.82 7.92 -4.55
N GLY A 302 -0.54 7.65 -4.84
CA GLY A 302 0.54 8.43 -4.29
C GLY A 302 0.55 9.88 -4.76
N THR A 303 0.06 10.18 -5.96
CA THR A 303 -0.04 11.57 -6.43
C THR A 303 -1.17 12.32 -5.71
N ILE A 304 -2.30 11.64 -5.47
CA ILE A 304 -3.44 12.20 -4.73
C ILE A 304 -3.07 12.39 -3.25
N SER A 305 -2.46 11.38 -2.62
CA SER A 305 -1.93 11.46 -1.26
C SER A 305 -0.90 12.58 -1.12
N THR A 306 0.00 12.73 -2.10
CA THR A 306 0.96 13.85 -2.16
C THR A 306 0.26 15.19 -2.20
N PHE A 307 -0.77 15.36 -3.03
CA PHE A 307 -1.52 16.62 -3.15
C PHE A 307 -2.11 17.04 -1.80
N PHE A 308 -2.86 16.15 -1.13
CA PHE A 308 -3.47 16.47 0.16
C PHE A 308 -2.42 16.63 1.28
N SER A 309 -1.38 15.80 1.30
CA SER A 309 -0.29 15.91 2.29
C SER A 309 0.49 17.22 2.16
N MET A 310 0.74 17.69 0.94
CA MET A 310 1.34 19.01 0.69
C MET A 310 0.37 20.13 1.05
N LEU A 311 -0.92 19.97 0.73
CA LEU A 311 -1.95 20.97 1.02
C LEU A 311 -2.03 21.27 2.52
N ALA A 312 -1.96 20.23 3.36
CA ALA A 312 -1.99 20.39 4.81
C ALA A 312 -0.78 21.11 5.41
N GLN A 313 0.34 21.12 4.69
CA GLN A 313 1.54 21.86 5.09
C GLN A 313 1.47 23.35 4.72
N THR A 314 0.50 23.76 3.89
CA THR A 314 0.31 25.17 3.53
C THR A 314 -0.44 25.96 4.62
N ASP A 315 -0.60 27.27 4.38
CA ASP A 315 -1.38 28.16 5.26
C ASP A 315 -2.89 28.00 5.12
N ILE A 316 -3.38 27.07 4.29
CA ILE A 316 -4.81 26.89 4.06
C ILE A 316 -5.59 26.58 5.35
N LYS A 317 -4.97 25.84 6.28
CA LYS A 317 -5.49 25.53 7.61
C LYS A 317 -5.68 26.76 8.50
N ASN A 318 -4.93 27.84 8.23
CA ASN A 318 -4.97 29.09 8.99
C ASN A 318 -5.90 30.14 8.36
N ARG A 319 -6.52 29.84 7.21
CA ARG A 319 -7.45 30.74 6.52
C ARG A 319 -8.89 30.37 6.84
N TYR A 320 -9.53 31.19 7.67
CA TYR A 320 -10.92 31.03 8.12
C TYR A 320 -11.82 31.99 7.34
N PRO A 321 -12.37 31.58 6.19
CA PRO A 321 -13.31 32.42 5.47
C PRO A 321 -14.57 32.64 6.31
N ARG A 322 -15.17 33.83 6.19
CA ARG A 322 -16.53 34.09 6.70
C ARG A 322 -17.54 33.41 5.77
N HIS A 323 -17.59 32.09 5.84
CA HIS A 323 -18.41 31.25 4.98
C HIS A 323 -19.54 30.63 5.80
N SER A 324 -20.78 30.72 5.32
CA SER A 324 -21.97 30.24 6.05
C SER A 324 -21.92 28.73 6.34
N ALA A 325 -21.24 27.95 5.49
CA ALA A 325 -21.08 26.49 5.66
C ALA A 325 -20.50 26.08 7.02
N TYR A 326 -19.68 26.92 7.66
CA TYR A 326 -19.10 26.61 8.98
C TYR A 326 -20.16 26.44 10.06
N ARG A 327 -21.32 27.07 9.90
CA ARG A 327 -22.45 26.92 10.84
C ARG A 327 -23.03 25.50 10.81
N LEU A 328 -22.91 24.78 9.69
CA LEU A 328 -23.38 23.40 9.56
C LEU A 328 -22.57 22.43 10.43
N PHE A 329 -21.36 22.82 10.87
CA PHE A 329 -20.51 22.02 11.74
C PHE A 329 -20.69 22.33 13.23
N LEU A 330 -21.61 23.23 13.58
CA LEU A 330 -21.92 23.57 14.96
C LEU A 330 -23.15 22.80 15.45
N LYS A 331 -23.09 22.31 16.69
CA LYS A 331 -24.24 21.71 17.39
C LYS A 331 -25.33 22.73 17.73
N ASP A 332 -24.97 24.02 17.84
CA ASP A 332 -25.89 25.14 18.03
C ASP A 332 -25.76 26.13 16.86
N THR A 333 -26.73 26.08 15.94
CA THR A 333 -26.76 26.89 14.73
C THR A 333 -27.33 28.31 14.96
N LEU A 334 -27.89 28.60 16.15
CA LEU A 334 -28.73 29.78 16.39
C LEU A 334 -27.96 31.01 16.93
N THR A 335 -26.67 30.88 17.23
CA THR A 335 -25.86 31.99 17.74
C THR A 335 -25.44 32.96 16.63
N SER A 336 -25.78 34.25 16.75
CA SER A 336 -25.61 35.25 15.69
C SER A 336 -24.16 35.67 15.44
N GLU A 337 -23.28 35.61 16.45
CA GLU A 337 -21.85 35.92 16.32
C GLU A 337 -20.99 34.72 16.75
N VAL A 338 -20.40 34.01 15.78
CA VAL A 338 -19.45 32.93 16.04
C VAL A 338 -18.10 33.30 15.45
N ASN A 339 -17.08 33.39 16.30
CA ASN A 339 -15.70 33.43 15.85
C ASN A 339 -15.20 32.00 15.61
N PHE A 340 -15.15 31.58 14.34
CA PHE A 340 -14.74 30.22 13.98
C PHE A 340 -13.29 29.89 14.35
N GLU A 341 -12.39 30.88 14.36
CA GLU A 341 -10.99 30.71 14.76
C GLU A 341 -10.85 30.31 16.24
N GLN A 342 -11.82 30.67 17.07
CA GLN A 342 -11.86 30.28 18.48
C GLN A 342 -12.58 28.95 18.71
N ARG A 343 -13.28 28.42 17.70
CA ARG A 343 -14.09 27.20 17.79
C ARG A 343 -13.42 25.99 17.19
N PHE A 344 -12.67 26.19 16.11
CA PHE A 344 -12.05 25.10 15.37
C PHE A 344 -10.53 25.25 15.39
N SER A 345 -9.83 24.13 15.57
CA SER A 345 -8.38 24.07 15.36
C SER A 345 -8.05 24.35 13.88
N PRO A 346 -6.83 24.78 13.54
CA PRO A 346 -6.42 24.90 12.14
C PRO A 346 -6.63 23.60 11.34
N LEU A 347 -6.37 22.45 11.95
CA LEU A 347 -6.58 21.16 11.29
C LEU A 347 -8.07 20.91 11.03
N GLN A 348 -8.94 21.15 12.02
CA GLN A 348 -10.40 21.08 11.87
C GLN A 348 -10.90 22.03 10.78
N ASN A 349 -10.39 23.27 10.73
CA ASN A 349 -10.75 24.23 9.69
C ASN A 349 -10.45 23.72 8.27
N MET A 350 -9.29 23.07 8.08
CA MET A 350 -8.95 22.47 6.80
C MET A 350 -9.92 21.34 6.43
N PHE A 351 -10.18 20.43 7.37
CA PHE A 351 -11.10 19.30 7.12
C PHE A 351 -12.55 19.73 6.95
N ILE A 352 -13.02 20.77 7.63
CA ILE A 352 -14.34 21.37 7.39
C ILE A 352 -14.49 21.77 5.91
N LYS A 353 -13.46 22.39 5.33
CA LYS A 353 -13.45 22.75 3.91
C LYS A 353 -13.45 21.51 3.01
N TYR A 354 -12.69 20.47 3.38
CA TYR A 354 -12.69 19.20 2.65
C TYR A 354 -14.06 18.54 2.70
N PHE A 355 -14.67 18.42 3.88
CA PHE A 355 -15.97 17.79 4.08
C PHE A 355 -17.04 18.48 3.25
N TYR A 356 -17.08 19.80 3.30
CA TYR A 356 -18.04 20.58 2.54
C TYR A 356 -17.87 20.42 1.02
N VAL A 357 -16.63 20.40 0.51
CA VAL A 357 -16.36 20.20 -0.92
C VAL A 357 -16.68 18.77 -1.35
N LEU A 358 -16.23 17.77 -0.60
CA LEU A 358 -16.48 16.35 -0.87
C LEU A 358 -17.99 16.08 -0.95
N ASN A 359 -18.77 16.60 -0.01
CA ASN A 359 -20.21 16.37 0.00
C ASN A 359 -20.94 17.01 -1.18
N LYS A 360 -20.53 18.22 -1.56
CA LYS A 360 -21.26 18.99 -2.57
C LYS A 360 -20.84 18.68 -4.00
N HIS A 361 -19.58 18.30 -4.21
CA HIS A 361 -18.97 18.26 -5.54
C HIS A 361 -18.37 16.91 -5.91
N VAL A 362 -18.12 16.00 -4.97
CA VAL A 362 -17.41 14.74 -5.24
C VAL A 362 -18.35 13.54 -5.11
N SER A 363 -18.39 12.71 -6.14
CA SER A 363 -19.12 11.44 -6.16
C SER A 363 -18.16 10.28 -5.91
N PHE A 364 -18.59 9.29 -5.13
CA PHE A 364 -17.79 8.08 -4.88
C PHE A 364 -17.80 7.13 -6.06
N GLY A 365 -18.92 7.03 -6.78
CA GLY A 365 -19.00 6.28 -8.03
C GLY A 365 -18.26 6.96 -9.19
N GLN A 366 -18.59 6.54 -10.41
CA GLN A 366 -17.98 7.09 -11.61
C GLN A 366 -18.32 8.58 -11.80
N THR A 367 -17.31 9.36 -12.19
CA THR A 367 -17.45 10.77 -12.58
C THR A 367 -16.99 10.93 -14.03
N GLU A 368 -17.48 11.95 -14.74
CA GLU A 368 -17.11 12.19 -16.15
C GLU A 368 -15.61 12.52 -16.33
N ARG A 369 -14.91 12.83 -15.23
CA ARG A 369 -13.49 13.22 -15.21
C ARG A 369 -12.76 12.37 -14.18
N THR A 370 -12.49 12.93 -13.01
CA THR A 370 -11.86 12.26 -11.86
C THR A 370 -12.29 12.98 -10.58
N GLN A 371 -12.32 12.25 -9.47
CA GLN A 371 -12.71 12.80 -8.18
C GLN A 371 -11.74 13.88 -7.66
N LEU A 372 -10.45 13.82 -8.05
CA LEU A 372 -9.50 14.89 -7.71
C LEU A 372 -9.82 16.18 -8.47
N ILE A 373 -10.23 16.11 -9.73
CA ILE A 373 -10.66 17.29 -10.49
C ILE A 373 -11.94 17.86 -9.89
N ASP A 374 -12.91 17.01 -9.57
CA ASP A 374 -14.17 17.42 -8.95
C ASP A 374 -13.93 18.10 -7.59
N PHE A 375 -12.99 17.56 -6.80
CA PHE A 375 -12.54 18.19 -5.57
C PHE A 375 -11.89 19.55 -5.81
N ILE A 376 -10.93 19.65 -6.75
CA ILE A 376 -10.23 20.91 -7.03
C ILE A 376 -11.21 21.97 -7.52
N GLU A 377 -12.02 21.68 -8.55
CA GLU A 377 -13.02 22.62 -9.06
C GLU A 377 -14.01 23.05 -7.97
N GLY A 378 -14.54 22.09 -7.20
CA GLY A 378 -15.43 22.37 -6.07
C GLY A 378 -14.77 23.27 -5.03
N TYR A 379 -13.49 23.05 -4.73
CA TYR A 379 -12.75 23.89 -3.79
C TYR A 379 -12.57 25.32 -4.31
N LEU A 380 -12.27 25.52 -5.59
CA LEU A 380 -12.16 26.85 -6.19
C LEU A 380 -13.48 27.62 -6.18
N ILE A 381 -14.60 26.90 -6.32
CA ILE A 381 -15.95 27.48 -6.28
C ILE A 381 -16.30 27.92 -4.86
N GLU A 382 -16.16 27.04 -3.86
CA GLU A 382 -16.59 27.32 -2.48
C GLU A 382 -15.60 28.20 -1.71
N PHE A 383 -14.31 28.13 -2.03
CA PHE A 383 -13.23 28.83 -1.31
C PHE A 383 -12.27 29.55 -2.27
N PRO A 384 -12.73 30.51 -3.08
CA PRO A 384 -11.92 31.16 -4.12
C PRO A 384 -10.68 31.88 -3.60
N GLY A 385 -10.67 32.32 -2.34
CA GLY A 385 -9.50 32.94 -1.69
C GLY A 385 -8.30 32.02 -1.53
N ASP A 386 -8.50 30.70 -1.65
CA ASP A 386 -7.45 29.67 -1.54
C ASP A 386 -6.94 29.19 -2.91
N SER A 387 -7.46 29.73 -4.02
CA SER A 387 -7.19 29.24 -5.39
C SER A 387 -5.70 29.10 -5.72
N GLU A 388 -4.89 30.10 -5.38
CA GLU A 388 -3.45 30.06 -5.63
C GLU A 388 -2.76 28.93 -4.87
N ILE A 389 -3.19 28.66 -3.63
CA ILE A 389 -2.65 27.57 -2.81
C ILE A 389 -3.01 26.22 -3.42
N ILE A 390 -4.27 26.02 -3.83
CA ILE A 390 -4.73 24.78 -4.46
C ILE A 390 -3.96 24.51 -5.75
N MET A 391 -3.88 25.50 -6.64
CA MET A 391 -3.21 25.39 -7.94
C MET A 391 -1.70 25.15 -7.80
N SER A 392 -1.05 25.88 -6.90
CA SER A 392 0.39 25.71 -6.67
C SER A 392 0.71 24.38 -5.98
N THR A 393 -0.19 23.88 -5.12
CA THR A 393 -0.06 22.55 -4.50
C THR A 393 -0.21 21.45 -5.55
N TYR A 394 -1.23 21.51 -6.41
CA TYR A 394 -1.38 20.59 -7.52
C TYR A 394 -0.12 20.55 -8.38
N ARG A 395 0.41 21.72 -8.75
CA ARG A 395 1.63 21.81 -9.57
C ARG A 395 2.84 21.15 -8.91
N LYS A 396 2.99 21.27 -7.59
CA LYS A 396 4.08 20.62 -6.85
C LYS A 396 3.91 19.10 -6.82
N ALA A 397 2.67 18.64 -6.62
CA ALA A 397 2.31 17.23 -6.48
C ALA A 397 2.30 16.46 -7.80
N ALA A 398 1.80 17.04 -8.89
CA ALA A 398 1.70 16.41 -10.22
C ALA A 398 2.86 16.78 -11.16
N GLY A 399 3.57 17.89 -10.89
CA GLY A 399 4.67 18.37 -11.73
C GLY A 399 4.26 19.20 -12.94
N GLU A 400 2.97 19.42 -13.16
CA GLU A 400 2.40 20.17 -14.28
C GLU A 400 1.38 21.23 -13.83
N TYR A 401 0.98 22.13 -14.73
CA TYR A 401 -0.09 23.08 -14.42
C TYR A 401 -1.45 22.38 -14.42
N TYR A 402 -2.33 22.83 -13.54
CA TYR A 402 -3.68 22.29 -13.45
C TYR A 402 -4.49 22.61 -14.70
N SER A 403 -5.30 21.64 -15.12
CA SER A 403 -6.37 21.77 -16.12
C SER A 403 -7.49 20.81 -15.73
N PRO A 404 -8.76 21.10 -16.04
CA PRO A 404 -9.87 20.18 -15.78
C PRO A 404 -10.07 19.14 -16.90
N GLU A 405 -9.39 19.24 -18.05
CA GLU A 405 -9.66 18.40 -19.22
C GLU A 405 -9.16 16.96 -19.07
N MET A 406 -10.01 15.95 -19.27
CA MET A 406 -9.62 14.54 -19.24
C MET A 406 -10.02 13.84 -20.54
N PRO A 407 -9.24 12.84 -21.00
CA PRO A 407 -9.66 11.99 -22.10
C PRO A 407 -10.81 11.07 -21.69
N ALA A 408 -11.39 10.40 -22.68
CA ALA A 408 -12.25 9.24 -22.43
C ALA A 408 -11.50 8.12 -21.67
N ASP A 409 -12.22 7.43 -20.78
CA ASP A 409 -11.74 6.29 -20.01
C ASP A 409 -11.66 5.01 -20.86
N LEU A 410 -10.64 4.93 -21.71
CA LEU A 410 -10.41 3.81 -22.61
C LEU A 410 -9.46 2.79 -21.98
N TRP A 411 -9.91 1.54 -21.85
CA TRP A 411 -9.12 0.43 -21.30
C TRP A 411 -8.77 -0.61 -22.36
N PHE A 412 -7.65 -1.28 -22.17
CA PHE A 412 -7.30 -2.50 -22.90
C PHE A 412 -7.34 -3.70 -21.97
N MET A 413 -7.60 -4.86 -22.57
CA MET A 413 -7.53 -6.16 -21.91
C MET A 413 -6.81 -7.16 -22.81
N ILE A 414 -5.75 -7.75 -22.27
CA ILE A 414 -5.03 -8.88 -22.87
C ILE A 414 -5.56 -10.15 -22.23
N LYS A 415 -6.24 -10.97 -23.04
CA LYS A 415 -6.83 -12.25 -22.63
C LYS A 415 -5.79 -13.37 -22.63
N ASP A 416 -6.07 -14.42 -21.88
CA ASP A 416 -5.29 -15.66 -21.82
C ASP A 416 -3.81 -15.48 -21.46
N GLN A 417 -3.49 -14.41 -20.72
CA GLN A 417 -2.14 -14.07 -20.30
C GLN A 417 -2.06 -14.00 -18.77
N PRO A 418 -1.48 -15.02 -18.11
CA PRO A 418 -1.31 -15.02 -16.67
C PRO A 418 -0.54 -13.79 -16.19
N HIS A 419 -1.17 -12.99 -15.34
CA HIS A 419 -0.64 -11.75 -14.79
C HIS A 419 -0.63 -11.79 -13.27
N GLY A 420 0.50 -11.40 -12.67
CA GLY A 420 0.64 -11.35 -11.21
C GLY A 420 -0.02 -10.09 -10.66
N VAL A 421 -0.99 -10.25 -9.75
CA VAL A 421 -1.81 -9.11 -9.28
C VAL A 421 -1.15 -8.30 -8.17
N LEU A 422 -0.18 -8.86 -7.46
CA LEU A 422 0.50 -8.19 -6.33
C LEU A 422 1.87 -7.65 -6.75
N ALA A 423 2.17 -6.39 -6.41
CA ALA A 423 3.48 -5.79 -6.62
C ALA A 423 4.62 -6.57 -5.93
N MET A 424 4.31 -7.18 -4.77
CA MET A 424 5.26 -7.99 -3.99
C MET A 424 5.42 -9.45 -4.49
N ASP A 425 4.69 -9.87 -5.52
CA ASP A 425 4.73 -11.22 -6.07
C ASP A 425 5.50 -11.28 -7.38
N ALA A 426 6.82 -11.17 -7.28
CA ALA A 426 7.70 -11.13 -8.44
C ALA A 426 7.75 -12.45 -9.25
N TYR A 427 7.07 -13.51 -8.80
CA TYR A 427 6.96 -14.80 -9.48
C TYR A 427 5.53 -15.16 -9.90
N ALA A 428 4.56 -14.24 -9.72
CA ALA A 428 3.16 -14.43 -10.07
C ALA A 428 2.55 -15.73 -9.50
N GLY A 429 2.86 -16.03 -8.23
CA GLY A 429 2.20 -17.10 -7.48
C GLY A 429 0.69 -16.90 -7.34
N LEU A 430 0.24 -15.65 -7.24
CA LEU A 430 -1.16 -15.25 -7.38
C LEU A 430 -1.31 -14.53 -8.72
N SER A 431 -1.98 -15.19 -9.66
CA SER A 431 -2.21 -14.64 -10.98
C SER A 431 -3.64 -14.86 -11.46
N ILE A 432 -4.06 -13.99 -12.36
CA ILE A 432 -5.33 -14.08 -13.08
C ILE A 432 -5.05 -14.19 -14.58
N PRO A 433 -6.00 -14.69 -15.39
CA PRO A 433 -5.75 -14.99 -16.80
C PRO A 433 -5.81 -13.76 -17.73
N VAL A 434 -5.86 -12.55 -17.18
CA VAL A 434 -5.91 -11.32 -17.98
C VAL A 434 -4.96 -10.25 -17.45
N TYR A 435 -4.58 -9.34 -18.34
CA TYR A 435 -3.91 -8.09 -17.98
C TYR A 435 -4.72 -6.90 -18.52
N THR A 436 -4.99 -5.90 -17.68
CA THR A 436 -5.74 -4.71 -18.05
C THR A 436 -4.96 -3.44 -17.76
N PHE A 437 -5.16 -2.41 -18.59
CA PHE A 437 -4.56 -1.09 -18.38
C PHE A 437 -5.32 -0.01 -19.16
N SER A 438 -5.28 1.23 -18.67
CA SER A 438 -5.84 2.38 -19.39
C SER A 438 -4.94 2.79 -20.55
N LEU A 439 -5.50 2.98 -21.74
CA LEU A 439 -4.79 3.42 -22.95
C LEU A 439 -4.09 4.76 -22.74
N ASN A 440 -4.78 5.72 -22.11
CA ASN A 440 -4.21 7.05 -21.87
C ASN A 440 -3.24 7.08 -20.68
N ALA A 441 -3.21 6.04 -19.85
CA ALA A 441 -2.22 5.87 -18.78
C ALA A 441 -1.03 4.97 -19.17
N ALA A 442 -1.16 4.22 -20.27
CA ALA A 442 -0.25 3.12 -20.63
C ALA A 442 1.21 3.55 -20.72
N GLU A 443 2.11 2.70 -20.25
CA GLU A 443 3.54 2.85 -20.45
C GLU A 443 4.03 1.86 -21.52
N MET A 444 5.30 1.99 -21.91
CA MET A 444 5.89 1.07 -22.89
C MET A 444 5.74 -0.38 -22.44
N GLU A 445 5.94 -0.65 -21.14
CA GLU A 445 5.78 -1.97 -20.54
C GLU A 445 4.39 -2.56 -20.71
N ASP A 446 3.33 -1.73 -20.71
CA ASP A 446 1.96 -2.18 -20.88
C ASP A 446 1.70 -2.59 -22.32
N LEU A 447 2.11 -1.74 -23.26
CA LEU A 447 1.92 -1.98 -24.70
C LEU A 447 2.75 -3.18 -25.18
N MET A 448 3.97 -3.34 -24.68
CA MET A 448 4.85 -4.47 -25.03
C MET A 448 4.36 -5.82 -24.50
N MET A 449 3.27 -5.85 -23.72
CA MET A 449 2.60 -7.10 -23.35
C MET A 449 1.68 -7.62 -24.45
N ILE A 450 1.29 -6.79 -25.42
CA ILE A 450 0.48 -7.19 -26.58
C ILE A 450 1.36 -7.98 -27.54
N GLU A 451 1.09 -9.28 -27.68
CA GLU A 451 1.87 -10.15 -28.56
C GLU A 451 1.80 -9.65 -30.02
N GLY A 452 2.98 -9.50 -30.65
CA GLY A 452 3.12 -9.02 -32.02
C GLY A 452 3.19 -7.49 -32.18
N LEU A 453 2.85 -6.70 -31.15
CA LEU A 453 3.01 -5.25 -31.22
C LEU A 453 4.50 -4.89 -31.21
N THR A 454 4.91 -4.01 -32.12
CA THR A 454 6.32 -3.61 -32.25
C THR A 454 6.65 -2.39 -31.39
N GLU A 455 7.90 -2.28 -30.94
CA GLU A 455 8.37 -1.10 -30.19
C GLU A 455 8.17 0.23 -30.97
N PRO A 456 8.40 0.31 -32.30
CA PRO A 456 8.04 1.48 -33.09
C PRO A 456 6.54 1.83 -33.04
N ASP A 457 5.65 0.83 -33.12
CA ASP A 457 4.19 1.07 -33.04
C ASP A 457 3.79 1.56 -31.64
N ALA A 458 4.30 0.91 -30.58
CA ALA A 458 4.07 1.35 -29.20
C ALA A 458 4.57 2.79 -28.98
N THR A 459 5.78 3.11 -29.47
CA THR A 459 6.35 4.45 -29.40
C THR A 459 5.51 5.48 -30.17
N ALA A 460 5.01 5.12 -31.35
CA ALA A 460 4.14 5.99 -32.15
C ALA A 460 2.83 6.31 -31.41
N LEU A 461 2.21 5.32 -30.76
CA LEU A 461 1.01 5.50 -29.96
C LEU A 461 1.25 6.43 -28.76
N LEU A 462 2.32 6.18 -27.99
CA LEU A 462 2.68 7.01 -26.83
C LEU A 462 2.97 8.46 -27.24
N ASN A 463 3.74 8.66 -28.32
CA ASN A 463 4.06 9.99 -28.85
C ASN A 463 2.82 10.74 -29.38
N TYR A 464 1.84 10.03 -29.93
CA TYR A 464 0.57 10.62 -30.34
C TYR A 464 -0.23 11.10 -29.12
N ARG A 465 -0.41 10.19 -28.15
CA ARG A 465 -1.12 10.44 -26.90
C ARG A 465 -0.52 11.61 -26.10
N ASP A 466 0.80 11.70 -26.02
CA ASP A 466 1.48 12.74 -25.24
C ASP A 466 1.36 14.13 -25.88
N LYS A 467 0.94 14.22 -27.15
CA LYS A 467 0.61 15.48 -27.83
C LYS A 467 -0.87 15.83 -27.74
N GLN A 468 -1.74 14.82 -27.76
CA GLN A 468 -3.18 14.97 -27.65
C GLN A 468 -3.84 13.69 -27.14
N PHE A 469 -4.93 13.85 -26.39
CA PHE A 469 -5.70 12.74 -25.85
C PHE A 469 -6.32 11.84 -26.92
N ILE A 470 -6.33 10.53 -26.67
CA ILE A 470 -7.08 9.56 -27.46
C ILE A 470 -8.46 9.41 -26.81
N ASN A 471 -9.51 9.76 -27.54
CA ASN A 471 -10.89 9.80 -27.03
C ASN A 471 -11.78 8.67 -27.55
N SER A 472 -11.31 7.90 -28.53
CA SER A 472 -12.00 6.69 -28.98
C SER A 472 -11.02 5.63 -29.51
N TYR A 473 -11.42 4.36 -29.52
CA TYR A 473 -10.62 3.31 -30.16
C TYR A 473 -10.50 3.52 -31.68
N ASP A 474 -11.48 4.14 -32.32
CA ASP A 474 -11.46 4.41 -33.77
C ASP A 474 -10.36 5.42 -34.15
N GLU A 475 -10.03 6.34 -33.24
CA GLU A 475 -8.97 7.33 -33.42
C GLU A 475 -7.59 6.68 -33.65
N ILE A 476 -7.36 5.47 -33.12
CA ILE A 476 -6.13 4.70 -33.34
C ILE A 476 -5.88 4.49 -34.85
N ASN A 477 -6.94 4.29 -35.64
CA ASN A 477 -6.81 4.09 -37.09
C ASN A 477 -6.31 5.34 -37.82
N SER A 478 -6.48 6.53 -37.23
CA SER A 478 -6.07 7.81 -37.80
C SER A 478 -4.58 8.14 -37.59
N ILE A 479 -3.92 7.45 -36.65
CA ILE A 479 -2.50 7.67 -36.34
C ILE A 479 -1.66 7.19 -37.53
N LYS A 480 -0.93 8.11 -38.18
CA LYS A 480 -0.24 7.83 -39.45
C LYS A 480 1.01 6.97 -39.25
N GLU A 481 1.66 7.13 -38.12
CA GLU A 481 2.92 6.49 -37.74
C GLU A 481 2.74 5.03 -37.33
N LEU A 482 1.51 4.60 -37.02
CA LEU A 482 1.21 3.19 -36.73
C LEU A 482 1.14 2.36 -38.01
N SER A 483 1.76 1.18 -37.97
CA SER A 483 1.61 0.16 -38.99
C SER A 483 0.17 -0.36 -39.08
N SER A 484 -0.22 -0.90 -40.24
CA SER A 484 -1.55 -1.51 -40.42
C SER A 484 -1.81 -2.66 -39.42
N GLU A 485 -0.77 -3.44 -39.11
CA GLU A 485 -0.89 -4.53 -38.13
C GLU A 485 -0.96 -3.98 -36.70
N GLY A 486 -0.15 -2.97 -36.35
CA GLY A 486 -0.21 -2.31 -35.05
C GLY A 486 -1.60 -1.74 -34.75
N LYS A 487 -2.24 -1.08 -35.73
CA LYS A 487 -3.63 -0.59 -35.61
C LYS A 487 -4.61 -1.71 -35.31
N LYS A 488 -4.54 -2.79 -36.09
CA LYS A 488 -5.41 -3.96 -35.95
C LYS A 488 -5.25 -4.61 -34.57
N LEU A 489 -4.01 -4.80 -34.13
CA LEU A 489 -3.70 -5.37 -32.81
C LEU A 489 -4.23 -4.48 -31.68
N LEU A 490 -4.00 -3.17 -31.70
CA LEU A 490 -4.47 -2.27 -30.64
C LEU A 490 -6.01 -2.27 -30.54
N VAL A 491 -6.71 -2.19 -31.67
CA VAL A 491 -8.18 -2.20 -31.70
C VAL A 491 -8.76 -3.54 -31.24
N SER A 492 -8.09 -4.66 -31.52
CA SER A 492 -8.57 -5.99 -31.09
C SER A 492 -8.47 -6.24 -29.59
N HIS A 493 -7.71 -5.42 -28.86
CA HIS A 493 -7.50 -5.53 -27.41
C HIS A 493 -8.35 -4.54 -26.60
N ARG A 494 -9.37 -3.93 -27.22
CA ARG A 494 -10.38 -3.14 -26.49
C ARG A 494 -10.92 -3.93 -25.29
N PHE A 495 -11.19 -3.23 -24.20
CA PHE A 495 -11.77 -3.85 -23.01
C PHE A 495 -13.08 -4.57 -23.35
N ASP A 496 -13.26 -5.75 -22.79
CA ASP A 496 -14.42 -6.61 -22.99
C ASP A 496 -15.04 -6.85 -21.61
N GLU A 497 -16.08 -6.08 -21.33
CA GLU A 497 -16.77 -6.01 -20.03
C GLU A 497 -17.46 -7.33 -19.71
N ASP A 498 -18.17 -7.91 -20.68
CA ASP A 498 -18.82 -9.22 -20.54
C ASP A 498 -17.80 -10.30 -20.15
N TYR A 499 -16.64 -10.33 -20.79
CA TYR A 499 -15.60 -11.30 -20.42
C TYR A 499 -15.06 -11.03 -19.01
N PHE A 500 -14.84 -9.77 -18.64
CA PHE A 500 -14.25 -9.38 -17.36
C PHE A 500 -15.17 -9.69 -16.17
N GLU A 501 -16.46 -9.38 -16.27
CA GLU A 501 -17.44 -9.63 -15.21
C GLU A 501 -17.67 -11.13 -14.96
N ASN A 502 -17.42 -11.97 -15.96
CA ASN A 502 -17.52 -13.43 -15.85
C ASN A 502 -16.21 -14.08 -15.36
N LEU A 503 -15.16 -13.31 -15.03
CA LEU A 503 -13.95 -13.85 -14.43
C LEU A 503 -14.18 -14.22 -12.96
N GLU A 504 -13.84 -15.46 -12.61
CA GLU A 504 -13.76 -15.87 -11.21
C GLU A 504 -12.50 -15.26 -10.58
N PHE A 505 -12.66 -14.13 -9.89
CA PHE A 505 -11.63 -13.61 -9.01
C PHE A 505 -11.60 -14.43 -7.71
N PRO A 506 -10.42 -14.83 -7.23
CA PRO A 506 -10.32 -15.52 -5.95
C PRO A 506 -10.80 -14.60 -4.82
N GLU A 507 -11.87 -15.01 -4.11
CA GLU A 507 -12.45 -14.24 -2.98
C GLU A 507 -11.45 -14.00 -1.83
N GLU A 508 -10.45 -14.88 -1.68
CA GLU A 508 -9.37 -14.72 -0.71
C GLU A 508 -8.00 -14.77 -1.39
N LEU A 509 -7.11 -13.83 -1.02
CA LEU A 509 -5.71 -13.85 -1.43
C LEU A 509 -5.04 -15.14 -0.93
N ASN A 510 -4.72 -16.07 -1.84
CA ASN A 510 -4.02 -17.30 -1.50
C ASN A 510 -2.55 -17.02 -1.18
N ILE A 511 -2.27 -16.50 0.02
CA ILE A 511 -0.90 -16.15 0.48
C ILE A 511 0.06 -17.35 0.37
N LYS A 512 -0.45 -18.58 0.48
CA LYS A 512 0.39 -19.79 0.29
C LYS A 512 0.97 -19.86 -1.11
N SER A 513 0.26 -19.44 -2.16
CA SER A 513 0.79 -19.46 -3.53
C SER A 513 1.91 -18.42 -3.71
N VAL A 514 1.73 -17.23 -3.14
CA VAL A 514 2.73 -16.14 -3.11
C VAL A 514 4.03 -16.57 -2.42
N ILE A 515 3.95 -17.41 -1.37
CA ILE A 515 5.14 -17.95 -0.67
C ILE A 515 5.73 -19.16 -1.42
N THR A 516 4.89 -20.07 -1.90
CA THR A 516 5.37 -21.34 -2.47
C THR A 516 5.99 -21.19 -3.85
N ALA A 517 5.53 -20.24 -4.67
CA ALA A 517 6.11 -20.00 -6.00
C ALA A 517 7.60 -19.58 -5.95
N PRO A 518 8.00 -18.57 -5.14
CA PRO A 518 9.40 -18.25 -4.91
C PRO A 518 10.22 -19.44 -4.39
N LEU A 519 9.70 -20.20 -3.43
CA LEU A 519 10.40 -21.35 -2.83
C LEU A 519 10.63 -22.48 -3.83
N LYS A 520 9.66 -22.76 -4.71
CA LYS A 520 9.83 -23.74 -5.81
C LYS A 520 10.95 -23.32 -6.75
N LYS A 521 11.00 -22.03 -7.13
CA LYS A 521 12.08 -21.47 -7.95
C LYS A 521 13.43 -21.55 -7.23
N LEU A 522 13.47 -21.21 -5.95
CA LEU A 522 14.68 -21.34 -5.13
C LEU A 522 15.20 -22.77 -5.10
N GLY A 523 14.32 -23.76 -4.90
CA GLY A 523 14.66 -25.18 -4.92
C GLY A 523 15.27 -25.61 -6.25
N LEU A 524 14.68 -25.17 -7.38
CA LEU A 524 15.21 -25.44 -8.72
C LEU A 524 16.61 -24.85 -8.92
N TYR A 525 16.79 -23.55 -8.66
CA TYR A 525 18.10 -22.89 -8.79
C TYR A 525 19.14 -23.51 -7.85
N SER A 526 18.76 -23.79 -6.61
CA SER A 526 19.59 -24.49 -5.63
C SER A 526 20.08 -25.83 -6.16
N GLY A 527 19.21 -26.63 -6.78
CA GLY A 527 19.59 -27.90 -7.41
C GLY A 527 20.59 -27.73 -8.55
N ILE A 528 20.36 -26.76 -9.44
CA ILE A 528 21.25 -26.47 -10.58
C ILE A 528 22.65 -26.08 -10.10
N TYR A 529 22.75 -25.12 -9.18
CA TYR A 529 24.03 -24.69 -8.62
C TYR A 529 24.73 -25.78 -7.82
N PHE A 530 23.98 -26.60 -7.08
CA PHE A 530 24.55 -27.74 -6.39
C PHE A 530 25.24 -28.69 -7.37
N ILE A 531 24.56 -29.06 -8.46
CA ILE A 531 25.13 -29.92 -9.51
C ILE A 531 26.37 -29.27 -10.13
N ALA A 532 26.30 -27.98 -10.49
CA ALA A 532 27.42 -27.26 -11.08
C ALA A 532 28.64 -27.22 -10.13
N LEU A 533 28.43 -26.92 -8.84
CA LEU A 533 29.48 -26.93 -7.82
C LEU A 533 30.10 -28.32 -7.67
N MET A 534 29.31 -29.39 -7.74
CA MET A 534 29.83 -30.76 -7.68
C MET A 534 30.70 -31.09 -8.89
N VAL A 535 30.29 -30.67 -10.10
CA VAL A 535 31.11 -30.85 -11.31
C VAL A 535 32.45 -30.13 -11.16
N VAL A 536 32.45 -28.86 -10.73
CA VAL A 536 33.67 -28.09 -10.48
C VAL A 536 34.56 -28.76 -9.43
N TYR A 537 33.96 -29.21 -8.32
CA TYR A 537 34.68 -29.90 -7.25
C TYR A 537 35.35 -31.20 -7.74
N ILE A 538 34.64 -32.02 -8.53
CA ILE A 538 35.17 -33.29 -9.06
C ILE A 538 36.30 -33.01 -10.07
N MET A 539 36.07 -32.10 -11.02
CA MET A 539 37.02 -31.84 -12.12
C MET A 539 38.34 -31.23 -11.63
N PHE A 540 38.28 -30.26 -10.73
CA PHE A 540 39.46 -29.44 -10.41
C PHE A 540 40.12 -29.80 -9.09
N LEU A 541 39.37 -30.35 -8.12
CA LEU A 541 39.85 -30.44 -6.74
C LEU A 541 40.16 -31.87 -6.29
N GLN A 542 39.62 -32.90 -6.94
CA GLN A 542 40.02 -34.29 -6.65
C GLN A 542 41.31 -34.73 -7.34
N LYS A 543 41.86 -33.98 -8.32
CA LYS A 543 43.11 -34.30 -9.06
C LYS A 543 43.28 -35.79 -9.41
N ARG A 544 42.18 -36.50 -9.69
CA ARG A 544 42.17 -37.91 -10.05
C ARG A 544 41.56 -38.04 -11.44
N PRO A 545 42.15 -38.85 -12.35
CA PRO A 545 41.47 -39.22 -13.59
C PRO A 545 40.11 -39.81 -13.19
N ILE A 546 39.05 -39.37 -13.85
CA ILE A 546 37.64 -39.63 -13.53
C ILE A 546 37.43 -41.15 -13.34
N ARG A 547 37.64 -41.65 -12.12
CA ARG A 547 37.13 -42.93 -11.69
C ARG A 547 35.85 -42.58 -10.96
N PHE A 548 34.73 -42.72 -11.67
CA PHE A 548 33.34 -42.56 -11.22
C PHE A 548 32.93 -43.48 -10.04
N LYS A 549 33.90 -43.95 -9.23
CA LYS A 549 33.68 -44.73 -8.00
C LYS A 549 33.50 -43.85 -6.76
N ALA A 550 33.58 -42.52 -6.85
CA ALA A 550 33.01 -41.68 -5.81
C ALA A 550 31.51 -41.98 -5.77
N SER A 551 31.02 -42.67 -4.74
CA SER A 551 29.61 -43.05 -4.71
C SER A 551 28.79 -41.77 -4.75
N VAL A 552 27.80 -41.71 -5.64
CA VAL A 552 26.80 -40.64 -5.72
C VAL A 552 26.29 -40.27 -4.31
N LYS A 553 26.13 -41.27 -3.45
CA LYS A 553 25.80 -41.12 -2.02
C LYS A 553 26.75 -40.20 -1.24
N SER A 554 28.06 -40.22 -1.49
CA SER A 554 29.02 -39.33 -0.83
C SER A 554 28.93 -37.87 -1.30
N ILE A 555 28.46 -37.64 -2.53
CA ILE A 555 28.29 -36.30 -3.11
C ILE A 555 26.99 -35.68 -2.58
N PHE A 556 25.89 -36.43 -2.65
CA PHE A 556 24.60 -36.00 -2.09
C PHE A 556 24.63 -35.84 -0.56
N GLY A 557 25.62 -36.41 0.13
CA GLY A 557 25.86 -36.13 1.55
C GLY A 557 26.15 -34.66 1.88
N PHE A 558 26.51 -33.83 0.89
CA PHE A 558 26.71 -32.39 1.06
C PHE A 558 25.45 -31.55 0.84
N LEU A 559 24.35 -32.15 0.36
CA LEU A 559 23.11 -31.44 0.08
C LEU A 559 22.52 -30.73 1.33
N PRO A 560 22.48 -31.34 2.54
CA PRO A 560 21.98 -30.65 3.72
C PRO A 560 22.79 -29.39 4.07
N LEU A 561 24.12 -29.49 3.94
CA LEU A 561 25.01 -28.36 4.17
C LEU A 561 24.74 -27.23 3.16
N TRP A 562 24.60 -27.59 1.88
CA TRP A 562 24.23 -26.64 0.84
C TRP A 562 22.91 -25.92 1.12
N MET A 563 21.89 -26.65 1.59
CA MET A 563 20.60 -26.05 1.96
C MET A 563 20.72 -25.04 3.11
N VAL A 564 21.62 -25.27 4.09
CA VAL A 564 21.91 -24.28 5.15
C VAL A 564 22.50 -22.99 4.57
N PHE A 565 23.43 -23.10 3.63
CA PHE A 565 24.01 -21.94 2.94
C PHE A 565 22.96 -21.16 2.14
N VAL A 566 22.11 -21.86 1.39
CA VAL A 566 21.02 -21.26 0.61
C VAL A 566 20.00 -20.56 1.53
N LEU A 567 19.57 -21.21 2.62
CA LEU A 567 18.63 -20.63 3.58
C LEU A 567 19.22 -19.39 4.26
N THR A 568 20.52 -19.43 4.60
CA THR A 568 21.23 -18.28 5.17
C THR A 568 21.24 -17.11 4.20
N GLY A 569 21.44 -17.37 2.90
CA GLY A 569 21.36 -16.32 1.87
C GLY A 569 19.97 -15.71 1.72
N LEU A 570 18.92 -16.55 1.78
CA LEU A 570 17.54 -16.07 1.76
C LEU A 570 17.22 -15.20 2.99
N ILE A 571 17.63 -15.62 4.19
CA ILE A 571 17.44 -14.86 5.44
C ILE A 571 18.20 -13.52 5.36
N ALA A 572 19.44 -13.53 4.87
CA ALA A 572 20.23 -12.32 4.71
C ALA A 572 19.55 -11.31 3.77
N ALA A 573 18.96 -11.77 2.67
CA ALA A 573 18.21 -10.92 1.76
C ALA A 573 16.88 -10.43 2.33
N ALA A 574 16.13 -11.31 3.01
CA ALA A 574 14.86 -10.96 3.68
C ALA A 574 15.03 -9.87 4.74
N LEU A 575 16.12 -9.95 5.52
CA LEU A 575 16.44 -8.98 6.58
C LEU A 575 17.30 -7.80 6.07
N GLY A 576 17.63 -7.78 4.78
CA GLY A 576 18.49 -6.76 4.17
C GLY A 576 19.84 -6.62 4.88
N TRP A 577 20.51 -7.71 5.26
CA TRP A 577 21.78 -7.67 6.00
C TRP A 577 22.87 -6.86 5.30
N GLN A 578 23.77 -6.27 6.10
CA GLN A 578 25.01 -5.72 5.53
C GLN A 578 25.86 -6.87 4.98
N TRP A 579 26.62 -6.59 3.92
CA TRP A 579 27.50 -7.58 3.32
C TRP A 579 28.55 -8.11 4.30
N THR A 580 29.00 -7.29 5.25
CA THR A 580 29.94 -7.64 6.32
C THR A 580 29.35 -8.68 7.27
N ILE A 581 28.09 -8.52 7.68
CA ILE A 581 27.36 -9.48 8.51
C ILE A 581 27.21 -10.79 7.75
N SER A 582 26.78 -10.72 6.48
CA SER A 582 26.64 -11.90 5.63
C SER A 582 27.97 -12.64 5.50
N LEU A 583 29.07 -11.94 5.26
CA LEU A 583 30.41 -12.51 5.20
C LEU A 583 30.82 -13.18 6.52
N ALA A 584 30.61 -12.51 7.65
CA ALA A 584 30.94 -13.05 8.97
C ALA A 584 30.17 -14.35 9.25
N VAL A 585 28.87 -14.38 8.97
CA VAL A 585 28.04 -15.58 9.12
C VAL A 585 28.53 -16.70 8.20
N MET A 586 28.88 -16.40 6.94
CA MET A 586 29.42 -17.40 6.01
C MET A 586 30.75 -17.99 6.48
N VAL A 587 31.65 -17.17 7.04
CA VAL A 587 32.91 -17.64 7.63
C VAL A 587 32.64 -18.55 8.82
N ILE A 588 31.71 -18.18 9.70
CA ILE A 588 31.29 -19.01 10.85
C ILE A 588 30.75 -20.36 10.36
N LEU A 589 29.88 -20.38 9.35
CA LEU A 589 29.33 -21.61 8.78
C LEU A 589 30.43 -22.51 8.19
N ILE A 590 31.43 -21.94 7.49
CA ILE A 590 32.58 -22.69 7.00
C ILE A 590 33.36 -23.33 8.15
N LEU A 591 33.65 -22.56 9.20
CA LEU A 591 34.40 -23.04 10.37
C LEU A 591 33.66 -24.15 11.11
N ILE A 592 32.36 -23.97 11.39
CA ILE A 592 31.51 -24.99 12.02
C ILE A 592 31.50 -26.26 11.17
N SER A 593 31.30 -26.15 9.87
CA SER A 593 31.28 -27.30 8.95
C SER A 593 32.61 -28.06 8.93
N ALA A 594 33.73 -27.33 8.95
CA ALA A 594 35.07 -27.92 9.01
C ALA A 594 35.38 -28.56 10.37
N LEU A 595 34.85 -28.02 11.48
CA LEU A 595 35.00 -28.57 12.82
C LEU A 595 34.18 -29.84 13.02
N LEU A 596 32.92 -29.85 12.56
CA LEU A 596 32.03 -31.02 12.58
C LEU A 596 32.55 -32.13 11.65
N ALA A 597 33.30 -31.77 10.60
CA ALA A 597 33.99 -32.74 9.78
C ALA A 597 35.17 -33.37 10.56
N GLY A 598 35.17 -34.71 10.68
CA GLY A 598 36.29 -35.44 11.26
C GLY A 598 37.63 -35.11 10.59
N LYS A 599 38.75 -35.23 11.33
CA LYS A 599 40.10 -34.77 10.92
C LYS A 599 40.47 -35.13 9.46
N LYS A 600 40.11 -36.32 8.99
CA LYS A 600 40.40 -36.80 7.62
C LYS A 600 39.64 -36.05 6.50
N LYS A 601 38.47 -35.48 6.78
CA LYS A 601 37.60 -34.80 5.80
C LYS A 601 37.58 -33.28 5.94
N ARG A 602 38.12 -32.73 7.03
CA ARG A 602 38.11 -31.29 7.35
C ARG A 602 38.52 -30.39 6.19
N LYS A 603 39.63 -30.68 5.50
CA LYS A 603 40.12 -29.88 4.36
C LYS A 603 39.12 -29.90 3.19
N GLN A 604 38.55 -31.05 2.88
CA GLN A 604 37.58 -31.21 1.79
C GLN A 604 36.29 -30.47 2.09
N VAL A 605 35.74 -30.62 3.30
CA VAL A 605 34.51 -29.94 3.72
C VAL A 605 34.72 -28.43 3.77
N GLY A 606 35.83 -27.94 4.33
CA GLY A 606 36.13 -26.51 4.40
C GLY A 606 36.23 -25.87 3.01
N MET A 607 36.92 -26.52 2.07
CA MET A 607 37.06 -26.03 0.69
C MET A 607 35.71 -26.01 -0.05
N LEU A 608 34.91 -27.07 0.08
CA LEU A 608 33.59 -27.12 -0.54
C LEU A 608 32.63 -26.08 0.07
N SER A 609 32.65 -25.92 1.39
CA SER A 609 31.88 -24.88 2.09
C SER A 609 32.31 -23.48 1.65
N GLY A 610 33.61 -23.27 1.39
CA GLY A 610 34.11 -22.02 0.82
C GLY A 610 33.56 -21.72 -0.57
N LEU A 611 33.50 -22.73 -1.46
CA LEU A 611 32.87 -22.57 -2.77
C LEU A 611 31.38 -22.26 -2.67
N MET A 612 30.67 -22.96 -1.79
CA MET A 612 29.24 -22.69 -1.51
C MET A 612 29.07 -21.25 -1.03
N ALA A 613 29.86 -20.81 -0.06
CA ALA A 613 29.82 -19.45 0.48
C ALA A 613 30.07 -18.38 -0.59
N ILE A 614 31.02 -18.60 -1.51
CA ILE A 614 31.31 -17.67 -2.61
C ILE A 614 30.08 -17.48 -3.50
N VAL A 615 29.41 -18.59 -3.87
CA VAL A 615 28.20 -18.54 -4.71
C VAL A 615 27.07 -17.78 -4.01
N ILE A 616 26.86 -18.05 -2.72
CA ILE A 616 25.84 -17.36 -1.93
C ILE A 616 26.18 -15.87 -1.75
N LEU A 617 27.42 -15.53 -1.39
CA LEU A 617 27.86 -14.14 -1.24
C LEU A 617 27.74 -13.37 -2.55
N PHE A 618 28.08 -13.97 -3.68
CA PHE A 618 27.87 -13.37 -5.00
C PHE A 618 26.39 -13.02 -5.27
N SER A 619 25.46 -13.79 -4.70
CA SER A 619 24.02 -13.55 -4.86
C SER A 619 23.43 -12.59 -3.81
N ILE A 620 24.16 -12.27 -2.74
CA ILE A 620 23.73 -11.31 -1.71
C ILE A 620 24.33 -9.93 -1.96
N ILE A 621 25.63 -9.88 -2.30
CA ILE A 621 26.40 -8.64 -2.54
C ILE A 621 25.98 -8.01 -3.85
#